data_AF-A0A963HWE2-F1
#
_entry.id   AF-A0A963HWE2-F1
#
_cell.length_a   1.000
_cell.length_b   1.000
_cell.length_c   1.000
_cell.angle_alpha   90.00
_cell.angle_beta   90.00
_cell.angle_gamma   90.00
#
_symmetry.space_group_name_H-M   'P 1'
#
loop_
_entity.id
_entity.type
_entity.pdbx_description
1 polymer ?
#
loop_
_entity_poly.entity_id
_entity_poly.type
_entity_poly.pdbx_seq_one_letter_code
_entity_poly.pdbx_strand_id
1 'polypeptide(L)'
;TVFLIVQARRGSAKVQEEALHELPEAASWDASRLAQVLLVLGGLGLLVLGADWLVGAATHFARAFGVSDLVIGLTVVAIGTSMPEIATSIMAALRGERDIAVGNVIGSNLFNILGCLGAAGLVSSGGLPVSEAARDFDMWVMLAVAFACLPVFITGREIARWEGVVFLGYYLIYTLFLVLSAQHHAAAPMLSSAMLSFVIPLTVLTLIVSLWRHRRTASTHGA
;
A
#
# COMPACT_ATOMS: atom_id res chain seq x y z
N THR A 1 -7.65 -19.87 13.29
CA THR A 1 -8.41 -18.78 13.94
C THR A 1 -7.92 -18.49 15.35
N VAL A 2 -7.89 -19.46 16.28
CA VAL A 2 -7.40 -19.26 17.66
C VAL A 2 -5.92 -18.82 17.70
N PHE A 3 -5.07 -19.43 16.87
CA PHE A 3 -3.67 -19.03 16.74
C PHE A 3 -3.50 -17.56 16.30
N LEU A 4 -4.30 -17.09 15.33
CA LEU A 4 -4.27 -15.70 14.86
C LEU A 4 -4.75 -14.74 15.94
N ILE A 5 -5.78 -15.11 16.72
CA ILE A 5 -6.30 -14.28 17.83
C ILE A 5 -5.28 -14.19 18.96
N VAL A 6 -4.63 -15.30 19.32
CA VAL A 6 -3.60 -15.34 20.38
C VAL A 6 -2.35 -14.56 19.95
N GLN A 7 -1.95 -14.69 18.69
CA GLN A 7 -0.78 -13.98 18.17
C GLN A 7 -1.05 -12.47 18.02
N ALA A 8 -2.25 -12.08 17.58
CA ALA A 8 -2.68 -10.68 17.54
C ALA A 8 -2.67 -10.05 18.93
N ARG A 9 -3.17 -10.75 19.95
CA ARG A 9 -3.18 -10.27 21.34
C ARG A 9 -1.78 -10.12 21.95
N ARG A 10 -0.88 -11.08 21.69
CA ARG A 10 0.52 -10.99 22.15
C ARG A 10 1.32 -9.92 21.41
N GLY A 11 1.05 -9.73 20.11
CA GLY A 11 1.61 -8.64 19.31
C GLY A 11 1.16 -7.27 19.82
N SER A 12 -0.13 -7.09 20.11
CA SER A 12 -0.66 -5.83 20.65
C SER A 12 -0.02 -5.43 21.98
N ALA A 13 0.27 -6.38 22.88
CA ALA A 13 0.87 -6.04 24.18
C ALA A 13 2.30 -5.48 24.03
N LYS A 14 3.14 -6.11 23.20
CA LYS A 14 4.49 -5.62 22.90
C LYS A 14 4.49 -4.29 22.15
N VAL A 15 3.64 -4.19 21.12
CA VAL A 15 3.50 -2.96 20.32
C VAL A 15 3.01 -1.81 21.19
N GLN A 16 2.14 -2.08 22.17
CA GLN A 16 1.64 -1.05 23.08
C GLN A 16 2.71 -0.58 24.08
N GLU A 17 3.60 -1.47 24.51
CA GLU A 17 4.72 -1.15 25.41
C GLU A 17 5.82 -0.36 24.69
N GLU A 18 6.17 -0.71 23.45
CA GLU A 18 7.06 0.09 22.58
C GLU A 18 6.44 1.46 22.24
N ALA A 19 5.16 1.49 21.83
CA ALA A 19 4.47 2.74 21.53
C ALA A 19 4.38 3.66 22.76
N LEU A 20 4.19 3.13 23.97
CA LEU A 20 4.18 3.93 25.20
C LEU A 20 5.54 4.56 25.52
N HIS A 21 6.63 4.00 25.01
CA HIS A 21 8.00 4.49 25.25
C HIS A 21 8.45 5.54 24.20
N GLU A 22 7.82 5.58 23.03
CA GLU A 22 8.12 6.53 21.94
C GLU A 22 7.23 7.79 21.95
N LEU A 23 6.16 7.81 22.75
CA LEU A 23 5.29 8.98 22.83
C LEU A 23 5.97 10.13 23.58
N PRO A 24 6.04 11.35 23.00
CA PRO A 24 6.44 12.53 23.75
C PRO A 24 5.48 12.74 24.93
N GLU A 25 5.98 13.28 26.06
CA GLU A 25 5.12 13.66 27.18
C GLU A 25 3.99 14.55 26.65
N ALA A 26 2.75 14.04 26.71
CA ALA A 26 1.58 14.76 26.22
C ALA A 26 1.50 16.12 26.91
N ALA A 27 1.31 17.18 26.14
CA ALA A 27 1.02 18.47 26.75
C ALA A 27 -0.30 18.37 27.55
N SER A 28 -0.48 19.21 28.56
CA SER A 28 -1.55 19.03 29.54
C SER A 28 -2.97 19.14 28.97
N TRP A 29 -3.12 19.67 27.76
CA TRP A 29 -4.41 19.94 27.10
C TRP A 29 -4.91 18.78 26.21
N ASP A 30 -3.99 17.98 25.67
CA ASP A 30 -4.22 16.85 24.76
C ASP A 30 -4.11 15.48 25.46
N ALA A 31 -3.82 15.48 26.77
CA ALA A 31 -3.81 14.27 27.61
C ALA A 31 -5.20 13.64 27.84
N SER A 32 -6.30 14.37 27.59
CA SER A 32 -7.64 13.80 27.75
C SER A 32 -7.98 12.84 26.61
N ARG A 33 -8.52 11.65 26.94
CA ARG A 33 -8.94 10.66 25.92
C ARG A 33 -9.91 11.25 24.90
N LEU A 34 -10.76 12.19 25.33
CA LEU A 34 -11.68 12.90 24.44
C LEU A 34 -10.93 13.79 23.45
N ALA A 35 -9.93 14.57 23.91
CA ALA A 35 -9.11 15.40 23.03
C ALA A 35 -8.37 14.53 21.99
N GLN A 36 -7.80 13.39 22.39
CA GLN A 36 -7.13 12.47 21.46
C GLN A 36 -8.09 11.92 20.39
N VAL A 37 -9.29 11.47 20.80
CA VAL A 37 -10.31 10.99 19.85
C VAL A 37 -10.72 12.11 18.89
N LEU A 38 -10.95 13.33 19.39
CA LEU A 38 -11.30 14.48 18.55
C LEU A 38 -10.18 14.86 17.59
N LEU A 39 -8.92 14.83 18.03
CA LEU A 39 -7.75 15.10 17.19
C LEU A 39 -7.60 14.04 16.09
N VAL A 40 -7.81 12.76 16.41
CA VAL A 40 -7.76 11.66 15.42
C VAL A 40 -8.89 11.83 14.40
N LEU A 41 -10.13 12.03 14.84
CA LEU A 41 -11.27 12.20 13.94
C LEU A 41 -11.15 13.47 13.08
N GLY A 42 -10.72 14.58 13.68
CA GLY A 42 -10.49 15.84 12.99
C GLY A 42 -9.36 15.73 11.97
N GLY A 43 -8.23 15.14 12.35
CA GLY A 43 -7.10 14.89 11.46
C GLY A 43 -7.48 13.97 10.29
N LEU A 44 -8.17 12.87 10.56
CA LEU A 44 -8.68 11.97 9.51
C LEU A 44 -9.65 12.70 8.57
N GLY A 45 -10.59 13.49 9.11
CA GLY A 45 -11.53 14.26 8.32
C GLY A 45 -10.83 15.28 7.41
N LEU A 46 -9.88 16.05 7.94
CA LEU A 46 -9.09 17.00 7.17
C LEU A 46 -8.27 16.32 6.08
N LEU A 47 -7.72 15.13 6.36
CA LEU A 47 -6.94 14.36 5.40
C LEU A 47 -7.80 13.89 4.22
N VAL A 48 -9.00 13.37 4.49
CA VAL A 48 -9.95 12.93 3.46
C VAL A 48 -10.45 14.11 2.63
N LEU A 49 -10.84 15.22 3.28
CA LEU A 49 -11.29 16.42 2.58
C LEU A 49 -10.18 17.05 1.74
N GLY A 50 -8.96 17.13 2.27
CA GLY A 50 -7.80 17.63 1.55
C GLY A 50 -7.46 16.77 0.33
N ALA A 51 -7.59 15.45 0.46
CA ALA A 51 -7.40 14.53 -0.66
C ALA A 51 -8.46 14.73 -1.76
N ASP A 52 -9.74 14.82 -1.38
CA ASP A 52 -10.84 15.06 -2.32
C ASP A 52 -10.68 16.39 -3.07
N TRP A 53 -10.34 17.47 -2.37
CA TRP A 53 -10.08 18.77 -3.00
C TRP A 53 -8.88 18.76 -3.93
N LEU A 54 -7.79 18.08 -3.56
CA LEU A 54 -6.61 17.98 -4.43
C LEU A 54 -6.93 17.20 -5.70
N VAL A 55 -7.64 16.07 -5.59
CA VAL A 55 -8.05 15.27 -6.75
C VAL A 55 -9.02 16.05 -7.63
N GLY A 56 -10.00 16.73 -7.04
CA GLY A 56 -10.94 17.58 -7.76
C GLY A 56 -10.24 18.70 -8.54
N ALA A 57 -9.29 19.40 -7.90
CA ALA A 57 -8.50 20.43 -8.57
C ALA A 57 -7.61 19.84 -9.68
N ALA A 58 -6.89 18.75 -9.40
CA ALA A 58 -6.01 18.11 -10.36
C ALA A 58 -6.76 17.57 -11.60
N THR A 59 -7.93 16.97 -11.40
CA THR A 59 -8.80 16.52 -12.50
C THR A 59 -9.32 17.68 -13.33
N HIS A 60 -9.69 18.81 -12.70
CA HIS A 60 -10.10 20.02 -13.41
C HIS A 60 -8.98 20.59 -14.28
N PHE A 61 -7.77 20.72 -13.74
CA PHE A 61 -6.60 21.16 -14.52
C PHE A 61 -6.27 20.20 -15.66
N ALA A 62 -6.26 18.89 -15.40
CA ALA A 62 -5.96 17.89 -16.43
C ALA A 62 -6.94 17.96 -17.60
N ARG A 63 -8.25 18.11 -17.32
CA ARG A 63 -9.26 18.34 -18.36
C ARG A 63 -9.02 19.63 -19.13
N ALA A 64 -8.67 20.71 -18.45
CA ALA A 64 -8.35 22.00 -19.09
C ALA A 64 -7.14 21.90 -20.02
N PHE A 65 -6.17 21.03 -19.72
CA PHE A 65 -5.04 20.71 -20.59
C PHE A 65 -5.35 19.69 -21.70
N GLY A 66 -6.61 19.26 -21.84
CA GLY A 66 -7.03 18.31 -22.88
C GLY A 66 -6.69 16.85 -22.60
N VAL A 67 -6.37 16.50 -21.35
CA VAL A 67 -6.17 15.10 -20.95
C VAL A 67 -7.53 14.40 -20.91
N SER A 68 -7.59 13.18 -21.47
CA SER A 68 -8.84 12.41 -21.53
C SER A 68 -9.28 11.91 -20.15
N ASP A 69 -10.60 11.81 -19.93
CA ASP A 69 -11.17 11.27 -18.69
C ASP A 69 -10.65 9.88 -18.35
N LEU A 70 -10.34 9.07 -19.37
CA LEU A 70 -9.74 7.76 -19.20
C LEU A 70 -8.37 7.85 -18.53
N VAL A 71 -7.48 8.72 -19.03
CA VAL A 71 -6.15 8.90 -18.46
C VAL A 71 -6.23 9.50 -17.06
N ILE A 72 -7.15 10.45 -16.85
CA ILE A 72 -7.39 11.07 -15.53
C ILE A 72 -7.86 10.02 -14.51
N GLY A 73 -8.81 9.16 -14.89
CA GLY A 73 -9.31 8.08 -14.06
C GLY A 73 -8.22 7.08 -13.66
N LEU A 74 -7.37 6.70 -14.62
CA LEU A 74 -6.30 5.73 -14.42
C LEU A 74 -5.09 6.27 -13.66
N THR A 75 -4.95 7.59 -13.54
CA THR A 75 -3.77 8.22 -12.92
C THR A 75 -4.17 9.04 -11.69
N VAL A 76 -4.77 10.22 -11.91
CA VAL A 76 -5.08 11.20 -10.87
C VAL A 76 -6.08 10.64 -9.86
N VAL A 77 -7.17 10.03 -10.34
CA VAL A 77 -8.20 9.50 -9.44
C VAL A 77 -7.70 8.25 -8.71
N ALA A 78 -7.02 7.35 -9.41
CA ALA A 78 -6.46 6.13 -8.82
C ALA A 78 -5.40 6.42 -7.74
N ILE A 79 -4.52 7.41 -7.95
CA ILE A 79 -3.59 7.88 -6.92
C ILE A 79 -4.36 8.62 -5.82
N GLY A 80 -5.34 9.42 -6.22
CA GLY A 80 -6.23 10.22 -5.38
C GLY A 80 -6.86 9.46 -4.22
N THR A 81 -7.42 8.29 -4.51
CA THR A 81 -8.09 7.46 -3.49
C THR A 81 -7.12 6.89 -2.46
N SER A 82 -5.84 6.75 -2.81
CA SER A 82 -4.80 6.25 -1.91
C SER A 82 -3.99 7.38 -1.26
N MET A 83 -4.34 8.64 -1.50
CA MET A 83 -3.59 9.77 -0.99
C MET A 83 -3.61 9.90 0.53
N PRO A 84 -4.74 9.72 1.24
CA PRO A 84 -4.74 9.71 2.69
C PRO A 84 -3.71 8.72 3.24
N GLU A 85 -3.67 7.51 2.70
CA GLU A 85 -2.77 6.43 3.10
C GLU A 85 -1.31 6.76 2.78
N ILE A 86 -1.05 7.32 1.59
CA ILE A 86 0.30 7.76 1.20
C ILE A 86 0.78 8.86 2.14
N ALA A 87 -0.06 9.84 2.44
CA ALA A 87 0.28 10.95 3.32
C ALA A 87 0.56 10.47 4.76
N THR A 88 -0.26 9.58 5.32
CA THR A 88 -0.03 9.03 6.66
C THR A 88 1.22 8.16 6.71
N SER A 89 1.46 7.30 5.72
CA SER A 89 2.67 6.48 5.63
C SER A 89 3.95 7.31 5.46
N ILE A 90 3.93 8.37 4.65
CA ILE A 90 5.07 9.28 4.48
C ILE A 90 5.34 10.01 5.79
N MET A 91 4.31 10.55 6.45
CA MET A 91 4.48 11.25 7.71
C MET A 91 5.03 10.34 8.82
N ALA A 92 4.56 9.09 8.90
CA ALA A 92 5.10 8.09 9.82
C ALA A 92 6.58 7.80 9.50
N ALA A 93 6.92 7.56 8.22
CA ALA A 93 8.29 7.30 7.81
C ALA A 93 9.24 8.48 8.10
N LEU A 94 8.78 9.72 7.90
CA LEU A 94 9.55 10.94 8.21
C LEU A 94 9.79 11.12 9.71
N ARG A 95 8.88 10.62 10.56
CA ARG A 95 9.02 10.63 12.02
C ARG A 95 9.87 9.49 12.58
N GLY A 96 10.36 8.59 11.72
CA GLY A 96 11.10 7.38 12.14
C GLY A 96 10.20 6.21 12.53
N GLU A 97 8.88 6.39 12.47
CA GLU A 97 7.83 5.43 12.85
C GLU A 97 7.59 4.38 11.75
N ARG A 98 8.64 3.60 11.43
CA ARG A 98 8.63 2.64 10.29
C ARG A 98 7.55 1.57 10.44
N ASP A 99 7.34 1.10 11.66
CA ASP A 99 6.33 0.10 11.98
C ASP A 99 4.91 0.61 11.72
N ILE A 100 4.64 1.87 12.02
CA ILE A 100 3.36 2.53 11.72
C ILE A 100 3.19 2.67 10.21
N ALA A 101 4.24 3.10 9.49
CA ALA A 101 4.18 3.27 8.05
C ALA A 101 3.89 1.95 7.31
N VAL A 102 4.55 0.85 7.71
CA VAL A 102 4.35 -0.50 7.16
C VAL A 102 2.99 -1.06 7.58
N GLY A 103 2.62 -0.88 8.84
CA GLY A 103 1.30 -1.26 9.37
C GLY A 103 0.14 -0.62 8.61
N ASN A 104 0.26 0.66 8.25
CA ASN A 104 -0.73 1.37 7.44
C ASN A 104 -0.88 0.75 6.04
N VAL A 105 0.22 0.52 5.31
CA VAL A 105 0.19 -0.08 3.96
C VAL A 105 -0.46 -1.46 3.96
N ILE A 106 -0.10 -2.31 4.93
CA ILE A 106 -0.64 -3.67 5.03
C ILE A 106 -2.10 -3.65 5.47
N GLY A 107 -2.41 -2.82 6.47
CA GLY A 107 -3.75 -2.69 7.03
C GLY A 107 -4.76 -2.22 5.99
N SER A 108 -4.42 -1.19 5.21
CA SER A 108 -5.29 -0.66 4.15
C SER A 108 -5.54 -1.67 3.04
N ASN A 109 -4.52 -2.43 2.60
CA ASN A 109 -4.70 -3.48 1.60
C ASN A 109 -5.58 -4.63 2.13
N LEU A 110 -5.39 -5.03 3.39
CA LEU A 110 -6.21 -6.05 4.02
C LEU A 110 -7.66 -5.59 4.18
N PHE A 111 -7.88 -4.34 4.59
CA PHE A 111 -9.22 -3.75 4.70
C PHE A 111 -9.90 -3.61 3.33
N ASN A 112 -9.16 -3.26 2.27
CA ASN A 112 -9.71 -3.19 0.92
C ASN A 112 -10.20 -4.54 0.41
N ILE A 113 -9.45 -5.63 0.65
CA ILE A 113 -9.83 -6.97 0.20
C ILE A 113 -10.90 -7.59 1.11
N LEU A 114 -10.73 -7.55 2.43
CA LEU A 114 -11.64 -8.22 3.36
C LEU A 114 -12.87 -7.37 3.70
N GLY A 115 -12.67 -6.07 3.91
CA GLY A 115 -13.71 -5.12 4.26
C GLY A 115 -14.49 -4.68 3.04
N CYS A 116 -13.87 -3.87 2.16
CA CYS A 116 -14.56 -3.26 1.03
C CYS A 116 -15.05 -4.31 0.01
N LEU A 117 -14.14 -5.15 -0.50
CA LEU A 117 -14.48 -6.17 -1.50
C LEU A 117 -15.35 -7.30 -0.89
N GLY A 118 -15.06 -7.70 0.35
CA GLY A 118 -15.91 -8.66 1.08
C GLY A 118 -17.33 -8.16 1.29
N ALA A 119 -17.51 -6.92 1.74
CA ALA A 119 -18.83 -6.30 1.89
C ALA A 119 -19.54 -6.13 0.55
N ALA A 120 -18.83 -5.69 -0.49
CA ALA A 120 -19.39 -5.60 -1.85
C ALA A 120 -19.87 -6.96 -2.36
N GLY A 121 -19.12 -8.03 -2.07
CA GLY A 121 -19.51 -9.40 -2.41
C GLY A 121 -20.75 -9.88 -1.65
N LEU A 122 -20.91 -9.51 -0.38
CA LEU A 122 -22.09 -9.86 0.42
C LEU A 122 -23.36 -9.14 -0.04
N VAL A 123 -23.22 -7.88 -0.48
CA VAL A 123 -24.35 -7.06 -0.95
C VAL A 123 -24.74 -7.40 -2.39
N SER A 124 -23.81 -7.90 -3.20
CA SER A 124 -24.10 -8.25 -4.60
C SER A 124 -24.93 -9.52 -4.71
N SER A 125 -26.14 -9.38 -5.25
CA SER A 125 -27.06 -10.50 -5.51
C SER A 125 -26.68 -11.36 -6.72
N GLY A 126 -25.80 -10.87 -7.59
CA GLY A 126 -25.42 -11.52 -8.86
C GLY A 126 -23.92 -11.82 -9.01
N GLY A 127 -23.15 -11.68 -7.92
CA GLY A 127 -21.69 -11.73 -7.97
C GLY A 127 -21.06 -10.39 -8.40
N LEU A 128 -19.75 -10.28 -8.26
CA LEU A 128 -19.02 -9.07 -8.65
C LEU A 128 -18.56 -9.22 -10.11
N PRO A 129 -18.93 -8.29 -11.02
CA PRO A 129 -18.41 -8.33 -12.38
C PRO A 129 -16.90 -8.03 -12.35
N VAL A 130 -16.10 -9.02 -12.77
CA VAL A 130 -14.64 -8.90 -12.90
C VAL A 130 -14.30 -8.87 -14.38
N SER A 131 -13.53 -7.87 -14.81
CA SER A 131 -13.08 -7.78 -16.21
C SER A 131 -12.07 -8.90 -16.54
N GLU A 132 -12.02 -9.31 -17.80
CA GLU A 132 -11.02 -10.30 -18.26
C GLU A 132 -9.59 -9.83 -18.01
N ALA A 133 -9.32 -8.54 -18.21
CA ALA A 133 -8.01 -7.94 -17.90
C ALA A 133 -7.64 -8.08 -16.42
N ALA A 134 -8.58 -7.84 -15.51
CA ALA A 134 -8.33 -8.01 -14.09
C ALA A 134 -8.08 -9.48 -13.72
N ARG A 135 -8.87 -10.39 -14.30
CA ARG A 135 -8.78 -11.85 -14.03
C ARG A 135 -7.48 -12.46 -14.54
N ASP A 136 -7.08 -12.11 -15.75
CA ASP A 136 -6.00 -12.79 -16.46
C ASP A 136 -4.64 -12.10 -16.26
N PHE A 137 -4.62 -10.85 -15.77
CA PHE A 137 -3.38 -10.10 -15.55
C PHE A 137 -3.30 -9.43 -14.16
N ASP A 138 -4.19 -8.49 -13.84
CA ASP A 138 -4.02 -7.62 -12.66
C ASP A 138 -3.99 -8.42 -11.34
N MET A 139 -4.83 -9.45 -11.21
CA MET A 139 -4.85 -10.33 -10.04
C MET A 139 -3.54 -11.10 -9.85
N TRP A 140 -2.90 -11.54 -10.95
CA TRP A 140 -1.62 -12.24 -10.89
C TRP A 140 -0.47 -11.30 -10.53
N VAL A 141 -0.48 -10.08 -11.06
CA VAL A 141 0.48 -9.03 -10.68
C VAL A 141 0.32 -8.69 -9.21
N MET A 142 -0.91 -8.48 -8.73
CA MET A 142 -1.21 -8.23 -7.33
C MET A 142 -0.71 -9.36 -6.42
N LEU A 143 -0.94 -10.62 -6.81
CA LEU A 143 -0.45 -11.78 -6.07
C LEU A 143 1.08 -11.84 -6.03
N ALA A 144 1.75 -11.61 -7.16
CA ALA A 144 3.21 -11.59 -7.24
C ALA A 144 3.82 -10.50 -6.35
N VAL A 145 3.26 -9.29 -6.38
CA VAL A 145 3.71 -8.18 -5.51
C VAL A 145 3.47 -8.51 -4.03
N ALA A 146 2.32 -9.11 -3.68
CA ALA A 146 2.05 -9.53 -2.31
C ALA A 146 3.10 -10.53 -1.80
N PHE A 147 3.50 -11.51 -2.63
CA PHE A 147 4.60 -12.43 -2.31
C PHE A 147 5.94 -11.72 -2.20
N ALA A 148 6.21 -10.75 -3.08
CA ALA A 148 7.44 -9.96 -3.05
C ALA A 148 7.58 -9.11 -1.79
N CYS A 149 6.47 -8.72 -1.17
CA CYS A 149 6.45 -8.00 0.10
C CYS A 149 6.63 -8.93 1.32
N LEU A 150 6.45 -10.26 1.20
CA LEU A 150 6.59 -11.20 2.34
C LEU A 150 7.94 -11.12 3.07
N PRO A 151 9.10 -10.98 2.40
CA PRO A 151 10.39 -10.89 3.09
C PRO A 151 10.49 -9.70 4.04
N VAL A 152 9.81 -8.58 3.73
CA VAL A 152 9.74 -7.39 4.59
C VAL A 152 9.20 -7.74 5.97
N PHE A 153 8.27 -8.71 6.06
CA PHE A 153 7.72 -9.18 7.32
C PHE A 153 8.68 -10.07 8.11
N ILE A 154 9.63 -10.71 7.42
CA ILE A 154 10.64 -11.60 8.01
C ILE A 154 11.86 -10.79 8.46
N THR A 155 12.20 -9.70 7.77
CA THR A 155 13.35 -8.82 8.05
C THR A 155 13.07 -7.74 9.10
N GLY A 156 12.02 -7.89 9.92
CA GLY A 156 11.73 -6.95 11.02
C GLY A 156 11.03 -5.67 10.59
N ARG A 157 10.16 -5.74 9.56
CA ARG A 157 9.34 -4.60 9.06
C ARG A 157 10.14 -3.43 8.49
N GLU A 158 11.42 -3.62 8.20
CA GLU A 158 12.23 -2.60 7.56
C GLU A 158 12.29 -2.82 6.05
N ILE A 159 11.98 -1.77 5.27
CA ILE A 159 12.21 -1.70 3.83
C ILE A 159 13.45 -0.86 3.59
N ALA A 160 14.48 -1.45 2.99
CA ALA A 160 15.69 -0.71 2.64
C ALA A 160 15.41 0.27 1.48
N ARG A 161 16.16 1.39 1.43
CA ARG A 161 15.98 2.42 0.39
C ARG A 161 16.01 1.86 -1.04
N TRP A 162 16.88 0.89 -1.31
CA TRP A 162 16.99 0.26 -2.63
C TRP A 162 15.76 -0.61 -2.97
N GLU A 163 15.15 -1.27 -1.98
CA GLU A 163 13.91 -2.06 -2.15
C GLU A 163 12.76 -1.12 -2.48
N GLY A 164 12.67 0.02 -1.78
CA GLY A 164 11.71 1.07 -2.09
C GLY A 164 11.84 1.61 -3.51
N VAL A 165 13.06 1.83 -4.01
CA VAL A 165 13.31 2.25 -5.40
C VAL A 165 12.85 1.18 -6.40
N VAL A 166 13.10 -0.09 -6.13
CA VAL A 166 12.64 -1.21 -6.97
C VAL A 166 11.11 -1.26 -7.01
N PHE A 167 10.44 -1.19 -5.86
CA PHE A 167 8.97 -1.17 -5.79
C PHE A 167 8.36 0.05 -6.49
N LEU A 168 8.97 1.23 -6.35
CA LEU A 168 8.55 2.42 -7.08
C LEU A 168 8.70 2.24 -8.59
N GLY A 169 9.80 1.64 -9.04
CA GLY A 169 10.01 1.30 -10.45
C GLY A 169 8.93 0.36 -10.99
N TYR A 170 8.58 -0.70 -10.25
CA TYR A 170 7.47 -1.58 -10.62
C TYR A 170 6.13 -0.85 -10.72
N TYR A 171 5.84 0.01 -9.75
CA TYR A 171 4.62 0.80 -9.74
C TYR A 171 4.51 1.71 -10.98
N LEU A 172 5.61 2.39 -11.35
CA LEU A 172 5.62 3.25 -12.54
C LEU A 172 5.45 2.45 -13.84
N ILE A 173 6.12 1.30 -13.97
CA ILE A 173 5.98 0.41 -15.14
C ILE A 173 4.54 -0.10 -15.25
N TYR A 174 3.95 -0.54 -14.13
CA TYR A 174 2.56 -1.01 -14.09
C TYR A 174 1.55 0.08 -14.45
N THR A 175 1.73 1.28 -13.89
CA THR A 175 0.85 2.43 -14.19
C THR A 175 0.95 2.82 -15.67
N LEU A 176 2.16 2.83 -16.23
CA LEU A 176 2.37 3.06 -17.66
C LEU A 176 1.68 1.97 -18.50
N PHE A 177 1.79 0.71 -18.10
CA PHE A 177 1.08 -0.38 -18.76
C PHE A 177 -0.44 -0.18 -18.76
N LEU A 178 -1.03 0.17 -17.61
CA LEU A 178 -2.47 0.42 -17.51
C LEU A 178 -2.91 1.55 -18.46
N VAL A 179 -2.15 2.65 -18.51
CA VAL A 179 -2.43 3.77 -19.40
C VAL A 179 -2.35 3.36 -20.87
N LEU A 180 -1.30 2.63 -21.28
CA LEU A 180 -1.13 2.17 -22.65
C LEU A 180 -2.18 1.13 -23.07
N SER A 181 -2.52 0.21 -22.16
CA SER A 181 -3.54 -0.81 -22.35
C SER A 181 -4.91 -0.18 -22.57
N ALA A 182 -5.26 0.81 -21.74
CA ALA A 182 -6.53 1.54 -21.85
C ALA A 182 -6.64 2.38 -23.12
N GLN A 183 -5.52 2.90 -23.65
CA GLN A 183 -5.49 3.61 -24.93
C GLN A 183 -5.47 2.67 -26.15
N HIS A 184 -5.58 1.35 -25.97
CA HIS A 184 -5.42 0.34 -27.03
C HIS A 184 -4.12 0.52 -27.83
N HIS A 185 -3.06 0.98 -27.17
CA HIS A 185 -1.79 1.26 -27.84
C HIS A 185 -1.11 -0.05 -28.26
N ALA A 186 -0.49 -0.08 -29.44
CA ALA A 186 0.12 -1.29 -30.00
C ALA A 186 1.23 -1.91 -29.12
N ALA A 187 1.80 -1.14 -28.19
CA ALA A 187 2.80 -1.61 -27.24
C ALA A 187 2.22 -2.37 -26.03
N ALA A 188 0.90 -2.30 -25.77
CA ALA A 188 0.29 -2.91 -24.59
C ALA A 188 0.47 -4.45 -24.51
N PRO A 189 0.31 -5.24 -25.60
CA PRO A 189 0.53 -6.69 -25.54
C PRO A 189 2.00 -7.06 -25.27
N MET A 190 2.93 -6.29 -25.85
CA MET A 190 4.37 -6.47 -25.63
C MET A 190 4.73 -6.16 -24.18
N LEU A 191 4.14 -5.13 -23.60
CA LEU A 191 4.40 -4.75 -22.22
C LEU A 191 3.73 -5.71 -21.22
N SER A 192 2.53 -6.24 -21.51
CA SER A 192 1.88 -7.29 -20.69
C SER A 192 2.73 -8.57 -20.62
N SER A 193 3.18 -9.07 -21.78
CA SER A 193 4.05 -10.25 -21.84
C SER A 193 5.38 -10.00 -21.15
N ALA A 194 5.99 -8.82 -21.33
CA ALA A 194 7.17 -8.41 -20.59
C ALA A 194 6.90 -8.36 -19.08
N MET A 195 5.79 -7.80 -18.60
CA MET A 195 5.49 -7.73 -17.17
C MET A 195 5.31 -9.12 -16.55
N LEU A 196 4.60 -10.05 -17.19
CA LEU A 196 4.50 -11.43 -16.68
C LEU A 196 5.85 -12.16 -16.68
N SER A 197 6.69 -11.93 -17.68
CA SER A 197 8.00 -12.58 -17.82
C SER A 197 9.14 -11.88 -17.07
N PHE A 198 8.97 -10.64 -16.63
CA PHE A 198 9.99 -9.89 -15.86
C PHE A 198 9.57 -9.69 -14.41
N VAL A 199 8.32 -9.30 -14.12
CA VAL A 199 7.87 -9.00 -12.75
C VAL A 199 7.84 -10.26 -11.91
N ILE A 200 7.33 -11.38 -12.43
CA ILE A 200 7.30 -12.65 -11.66
C ILE A 200 8.72 -13.18 -11.38
N PRO A 201 9.64 -13.28 -12.36
CA PRO A 201 11.00 -13.72 -12.06
C PRO A 201 11.80 -12.73 -11.23
N LEU A 202 11.60 -11.42 -11.41
CA LEU A 202 12.30 -10.40 -10.64
C LEU A 202 11.76 -10.34 -9.20
N THR A 203 10.46 -10.57 -8.97
CA THR A 203 9.91 -10.75 -7.61
C THR A 203 10.46 -11.99 -6.92
N VAL A 204 10.56 -13.12 -7.63
CA VAL A 204 11.27 -14.34 -7.16
C VAL A 204 12.73 -14.04 -6.85
N LEU A 205 13.43 -13.26 -7.69
CA LEU A 205 14.82 -12.87 -7.46
C LEU A 205 14.94 -12.00 -6.21
N THR A 206 14.08 -11.00 -6.00
CA THR A 206 14.07 -10.19 -4.76
C THR A 206 13.79 -11.04 -3.54
N LEU A 207 12.89 -12.01 -3.61
CA LEU A 207 12.64 -12.99 -2.54
C LEU A 207 13.92 -13.76 -2.19
N ILE A 208 14.63 -14.27 -3.20
CA ILE A 208 15.89 -15.00 -3.02
C ILE A 208 16.96 -14.11 -2.41
N VAL A 209 17.16 -12.89 -2.95
CA VAL A 209 18.18 -11.93 -2.47
C VAL A 209 17.88 -11.49 -1.04
N SER A 210 16.62 -11.21 -0.71
CA SER A 210 16.20 -10.80 0.63
C SER A 210 16.42 -11.91 1.66
N LEU A 211 16.01 -13.14 1.34
CA LEU A 211 16.22 -14.31 2.21
C LEU A 211 17.71 -14.62 2.40
N TRP A 212 18.50 -14.48 1.33
CA TRP A 212 19.95 -14.71 1.38
C TRP A 212 20.69 -13.66 2.21
N ARG A 213 20.32 -12.38 2.08
CA ARG A 213 20.85 -11.30 2.92
C ARG A 213 20.55 -11.53 4.39
N HIS A 214 19.31 -11.87 4.73
CA HIS A 214 18.93 -12.17 6.12
C HIS A 214 19.75 -13.33 6.69
N ARG A 215 19.99 -14.40 5.92
CA ARG A 215 20.84 -15.52 6.38
C ARG A 215 22.28 -15.10 6.68
N ARG A 216 22.84 -14.15 5.92
CA ARG A 216 24.20 -13.63 6.14
C ARG A 216 24.32 -12.68 7.34
N THR A 217 23.32 -11.84 7.59
CA THR A 217 23.30 -10.98 8.78
C THR A 217 23.05 -11.78 10.07
N ALA A 218 22.25 -12.85 10.00
CA ALA A 218 22.07 -13.77 11.12
C ALA A 218 23.35 -14.55 11.48
N SER A 219 24.20 -14.89 10.50
CA SER A 219 25.48 -15.57 10.77
C SER A 219 26.59 -14.66 11.32
N THR A 220 26.43 -13.34 11.28
CA THR A 220 27.46 -12.38 11.75
C THR A 220 27.23 -11.88 13.18
N HIS A 221 26.04 -12.06 13.75
CA HIS A 221 25.72 -11.73 15.15
C HIS A 221 25.69 -12.97 16.08
N GLY A 222 26.10 -14.13 15.56
CA GLY A 222 26.19 -15.39 16.30
C GLY A 222 27.62 -15.93 16.47
N ALA A 223 28.64 -15.07 16.32
CA ALA A 223 30.05 -15.39 16.53
C ALA A 223 30.67 -14.40 17.53
#